data_AF-A0A9E5VF18-F1
#
_entry.id   AF-A0A9E5VF18-F1
#
_cell.length_a   1.000
_cell.length_b   1.000
_cell.length_c   1.000
_cell.angle_alpha   90.00
_cell.angle_beta   90.00
_cell.angle_gamma   90.00
#
_symmetry.space_group_name_H-M   'P 1'
#
loop_
_entity.id
_entity.type
_entity.pdbx_description
1 polymer ?
#
loop_
_entity_poly.entity_id
_entity_poly.type
_entity_poly.pdbx_seq_one_letter_code
_entity_poly.pdbx_strand_id
1 'polypeptide(L)' 'MLVGLLIILLLVLTLPFFVKVVERNLEPFLFVMGLAATIISGVLNTELIHEIITNHLMYMITAAVLIFG' A
#
# COMPACT_ATOMS: atom_id res chain seq x y z
N MET A 1 1.59 14.70 -8.89
CA MET A 1 0.93 13.97 -7.80
C MET A 1 -0.31 13.21 -8.28
N LEU A 2 -1.39 13.90 -8.67
CA LEU A 2 -2.67 13.26 -9.05
C LEU A 2 -2.56 12.27 -10.23
N VAL A 3 -1.85 12.65 -11.30
CA VAL A 3 -1.63 11.77 -12.47
C VAL A 3 -0.84 10.51 -12.09
N GLY A 4 0.18 10.63 -11.24
CA GLY A 4 0.97 9.48 -10.79
C GLY A 4 0.18 8.51 -9.93
N LEU A 5 -0.66 9.02 -9.02
CA LEU A 5 -1.59 8.22 -8.22
C LEU A 5 -2.65 7.52 -9.09
N LEU A 6 -3.18 8.20 -10.12
CA LEU A 6 -4.10 7.59 -11.09
C LEU A 6 -3.44 6.43 -11.84
N ILE A 7 -2.19 6.58 -12.25
CA ILE A 7 -1.43 5.52 -12.91
C ILE A 7 -1.23 4.33 -11.96
N ILE A 8 -0.80 4.58 -10.72
CA ILE A 8 -0.66 3.53 -9.70
C ILE A 8 -1.98 2.80 -9.47
N LEU A 9 -3.09 3.53 -9.36
CA LEU A 9 -4.42 2.95 -9.17
C LEU A 9 -4.79 2.03 -10.34
N LEU A 10 -4.61 2.49 -11.57
CA LEU A 10 -4.87 1.67 -12.76
C LEU A 10 -3.99 0.43 -12.78
N LEU A 11 -2.70 0.56 -12.47
CA LEU A 11 -1.77 -0.56 -12.41
C LEU A 11 -2.17 -1.58 -11.34
N VAL A 12 -2.49 -1.15 -10.12
CA VAL A 12 -2.93 -2.06 -9.05
C VAL A 12 -4.19 -2.82 -9.44
N LEU A 13 -5.13 -2.16 -10.12
CA LEU A 13 -6.38 -2.78 -10.55
C LEU A 13 -6.25 -3.69 -11.76
N THR A 14 -5.29 -3.45 -12.66
CA THR A 14 -5.21 -4.18 -13.93
C THR A 14 -4.10 -5.22 -13.95
N LEU A 15 -2.91 -4.86 -13.45
CA LEU A 15 -1.71 -5.70 -13.52
C LEU A 15 -1.84 -7.09 -12.89
N PRO A 16 -2.52 -7.30 -11.74
CA PRO A 16 -2.67 -8.65 -11.19
C PRO A 16 -3.47 -9.59 -12.11
N PHE A 17 -4.39 -9.06 -12.91
CA PHE A 17 -5.17 -9.88 -13.85
C PHE A 17 -4.40 -10.25 -15.12
N PHE A 18 -3.39 -9.45 -15.50
CA PHE A 18 -2.56 -9.71 -16.68
C PHE A 18 -1.31 -10.55 -16.35
N VAL A 19 -0.80 -10.49 -15.12
CA VAL A 19 0.46 -11.12 -14.73
C VAL A 19 0.25 -12.13 -13.61
N LYS A 20 0.26 -13.43 -13.96
CA LYS A 20 0.11 -14.54 -13.00
C LYS A 20 1.13 -14.55 -11.86
N VAL A 21 2.32 -13.97 -12.06
CA VAL A 21 3.35 -13.83 -11.02
C VAL A 21 2.94 -12.81 -9.96
N VAL A 22 2.31 -11.71 -10.40
CA VAL A 22 1.74 -10.68 -9.52
C VAL A 22 0.50 -11.22 -8.81
N GLU A 23 -0.35 -11.95 -9.52
CA GLU A 23 -1.51 -12.66 -8.93
C GLU A 23 -1.11 -13.65 -7.83
N ARG A 24 -0.01 -14.39 -8.03
CA ARG A 24 0.48 -15.34 -7.03
C ARG A 24 1.10 -14.66 -5.81
N ASN A 25 1.68 -13.47 -5.99
CA ASN A 25 2.38 -12.72 -4.95
C ASN A 25 1.76 -11.33 -4.80
N LEU A 26 0.46 -11.29 -4.51
CA LEU A 26 -0.29 -10.04 -4.43
C LEU A 26 0.19 -9.14 -3.31
N GLU A 27 0.52 -9.70 -2.14
CA GLU A 27 1.01 -8.91 -1.01
C GLU A 27 2.29 -8.10 -1.31
N PRO A 28 3.41 -8.70 -1.76
CA PRO A 28 4.61 -7.92 -2.04
C PRO A 28 4.39 -6.94 -3.20
N PHE A 29 3.51 -7.26 -4.15
CA PHE A 29 3.11 -6.31 -5.19
C PHE A 29 2.37 -5.09 -4.61
N LEU A 30 1.32 -5.32 -3.82
CA LEU A 30 0.52 -4.27 -3.19
C LEU A 30 1.38 -3.43 -2.24
N PHE A 31 2.33 -4.05 -1.54
CA PHE A 31 3.29 -3.35 -0.69
C PHE A 31 4.17 -2.38 -1.50
N VAL A 32 4.78 -2.84 -2.60
CA VAL A 32 5.61 -1.99 -3.47
C VAL A 32 4.80 -0.86 -4.10
N MET A 33 3.59 -1.15 -4.58
CA MET A 33 2.70 -0.14 -5.15
C MET A 33 2.25 0.88 -4.12
N GLY A 34 1.96 0.46 -2.89
CA GLY A 34 1.65 1.33 -1.76
C GLY A 34 2.83 2.24 -1.40
N LEU A 35 4.06 1.70 -1.36
CA LEU A 35 5.26 2.48 -1.10
C LEU A 35 5.51 3.54 -2.19
N ALA A 36 5.34 3.15 -3.46
CA ALA A 36 5.43 4.09 -4.58
C ALA A 36 4.36 5.20 -4.46
N ALA A 37 3.14 4.85 -4.04
CA ALA A 37 2.05 5.80 -3.86
C ALA A 37 2.35 6.83 -2.77
N THR A 38 2.88 6.40 -1.61
CA THR A 38 3.21 7.30 -0.49
C THR A 38 4.37 8.24 -0.82
N ILE A 39 5.34 7.78 -1.61
CA ILE A 39 6.44 8.62 -2.10
C ILE A 39 5.91 9.67 -3.10
N ILE A 40 5.09 9.25 -4.07
CA ILE A 40 4.54 10.17 -5.10
C ILE A 40 3.54 11.16 -4.51
N SER A 41 2.79 10.77 -3.47
CA SER A 41 1.85 11.65 -2.78
C SER A 41 2.53 12.58 -1.77
N GLY A 42 3.82 12.38 -1.45
CA GLY A 42 4.55 13.22 -0.51
C GLY A 42 3.96 13.21 0.91
N VAL A 43 3.16 12.19 1.25
CA VAL A 43 2.48 12.08 2.56
C VAL A 43 3.40 11.61 3.67
N LEU A 44 4.65 11.27 3.36
CA LEU A 44 5.67 10.89 4.34
C LEU A 44 6.11 12.11 5.16
N ASN A 45 5.30 12.49 6.14
CA ASN A 45 5.58 13.57 7.09
C ASN A 45 5.55 13.05 8.54
N THR A 46 5.99 13.89 9.47
CA THR A 46 5.99 13.58 10.91
C THR A 46 4.59 13.44 11.51
N GLU A 47 3.58 14.07 10.90
CA GLU A 47 2.18 13.92 11.32
C GLU A 47 1.65 12.51 11.02
N LEU A 48 2.00 11.93 9.87
CA LEU A 48 1.64 10.56 9.51
C LEU A 48 2.20 9.58 10.53
N ILE A 49 3.44 9.78 11.00
CA ILE A 49 4.04 8.94 12.05
C ILE A 49 3.22 9.02 13.34
N HIS A 50 2.81 10.23 13.75
CA HIS A 50 1.98 10.42 14.93
C HIS A 50 0.61 9.75 14.77
N GLU A 51 0.01 9.85 13.57
CA GLU A 51 -1.27 9.23 13.26
C GLU A 51 -1.18 7.71 13.28
N ILE A 52 -0.13 7.12 12.70
CA ILE A 52 0.13 5.67 12.76
C ILE A 52 0.22 5.19 14.22
N ILE A 53 0.88 5.97 15.09
CA ILE A 53 1.11 5.59 16.49
C ILE A 53 -0.12 5.82 17.38
N THR A 54 -1.02 6.73 17.00
CA THR A 54 -2.23 7.02 17.78
C THR A 54 -3.41 6.17 17.31
N ASN A 55 -3.40 5.73 16.05
CA ASN A 55 -4.53 5.07 15.44
C ASN A 55 -4.57 3.57 15.76
N HIS A 56 -5.48 3.18 16.65
CA HIS A 56 -5.65 1.79 17.08
C HIS A 56 -5.96 0.81 15.93
N LEU A 57 -6.63 1.27 14.87
CA LEU A 57 -6.95 0.44 13.70
C LEU A 57 -5.68 -0.04 13.00
N MET A 58 -4.64 0.80 12.92
CA MET A 58 -3.38 0.40 12.28
C MET A 58 -2.67 -0.71 13.05
N TYR A 59 -2.69 -0.66 14.38
CA TYR A 59 -2.13 -1.73 15.21
C TYR A 59 -2.90 -3.03 15.06
N MET A 60 -4.23 -2.96 15.01
CA MET A 60 -5.08 -4.12 14.83
C MET A 60 -4.85 -4.79 13.47
N ILE A 61 -4.76 -4.01 12.39
CA ILE A 61 -4.47 -4.54 11.04
C ILE A 61 -3.07 -5.15 10.99
N THR A 62 -2.06 -4.46 11.54
CA THR A 62 -0.67 -4.98 11.57
C THR A 62 -0.58 -6.28 12.37
N ALA A 63 -1.24 -6.35 13.53
CA ALA A 63 -1.29 -7.57 14.34
C ALA A 63 -2.03 -8.70 13.63
N ALA A 64 -3.14 -8.42 12.95
CA ALA A 64 -3.87 -9.40 12.17
C ALA A 64 -3.01 -9.98 11.03
N VAL A 65 -2.30 -9.13 10.29
CA VAL A 65 -1.37 -9.58 9.24
C VAL A 65 -0.20 -10.38 9.83
N LEU A 66 0.31 -10.05 11.02
CA LEU A 66 1.42 -10.79 11.64
C LEU A 66 0.98 -12.17 12.17
N ILE A 67 -0.28 -12.33 12.57
CA ILE A 67 -0.82 -13.57 13.12
C ILE A 67 -1.37 -14.49 12.02
N PHE A 68 -2.01 -13.92 11.01
CA PHE A 68 -2.76 -14.65 9.99
C PHE A 68 -2.15 -14.57 8.58
N GLY A 69 -1.22 -13.65 8.35
CA GLY A 69 -0.43 -13.53 7.12
C GLY A 69 0.79 -14.46 7.14
#